data_AF-A0A3N9N013-F1
#
_entry.id   AF-A0A3N9N013-F1
#
_cell.length_a   1.000
_cell.length_b   1.000
_cell.length_c   1.000
_cell.angle_alpha   90.00
_cell.angle_beta   90.00
_cell.angle_gamma   90.00
#
_symmetry.space_group_name_H-M   'P 1'
#
loop_
_entity.id
_entity.type
_entity.pdbx_description
1 polymer ?
#
loop_
_entity_poly.entity_id
_entity_poly.type
_entity_poly.pdbx_seq_one_letter_code
_entity_poly.pdbx_strand_id
1 'polypeptide(L)' 'MAKKQDFASKTMKLAKHGKACPVCGEFYNYAVTVDMVPSKSEGSYRFVERNVSVCKCNEKEVYS' A
#
# COMPACT_ATOMS: atom_id res chain seq x y z
N MET A 1 -15.93 -22.32 -23.88
CA MET A 1 -14.46 -22.07 -23.95
C MET A 1 -13.90 -22.12 -22.54
N ALA A 2 -13.03 -23.08 -22.22
CA ALA A 2 -12.43 -23.18 -20.90
C ALA A 2 -11.44 -22.02 -20.70
N LYS A 3 -11.67 -21.18 -19.69
CA LYS A 3 -10.72 -20.12 -19.32
C LYS A 3 -9.41 -20.80 -18.91
N LYS A 4 -8.30 -20.43 -19.54
CA LYS A 4 -6.97 -20.92 -19.13
C LYS A 4 -6.78 -20.63 -17.64
N GLN A 5 -6.50 -21.67 -16.86
CA GLN A 5 -6.31 -21.64 -15.41
C GLN A 5 -4.85 -21.92 -15.03
N ASP A 6 -3.91 -21.52 -15.88
CA ASP A 6 -2.49 -21.56 -15.61
C ASP A 6 -2.09 -20.58 -14.49
N PHE A 7 -0.93 -20.80 -13.88
CA PHE A 7 -0.44 -19.99 -12.76
C PHE A 7 -0.27 -18.52 -13.17
N ALA A 8 0.30 -18.27 -14.36
CA ALA A 8 0.51 -16.92 -14.88
C ALA A 8 -0.81 -16.15 -15.07
N SER A 9 -1.85 -16.79 -15.61
CA SER A 9 -3.15 -16.15 -15.78
C SER A 9 -3.90 -15.94 -14.46
N LYS A 10 -3.59 -16.71 -13.40
CA LYS A 10 -4.09 -16.47 -12.04
C LYS A 10 -3.36 -15.31 -11.36
N THR A 11 -2.03 -15.22 -11.45
CA THR A 11 -1.25 -14.12 -10.86
C THR A 11 -1.59 -12.77 -11.50
N MET A 12 -1.77 -12.72 -12.83
CA MET A 12 -2.17 -11.49 -13.53
C MET A 12 -3.56 -10.98 -13.14
N LYS A 13 -4.48 -11.88 -12.76
CA LYS A 13 -5.81 -11.46 -12.26
C LYS A 13 -5.70 -10.92 -10.85
N LEU A 14 -4.90 -11.56 -10.01
CA LEU A 14 -4.67 -11.12 -8.63
C LEU A 14 -4.09 -9.70 -8.58
N ALA A 15 -3.15 -9.40 -9.49
CA ALA A 15 -2.50 -8.09 -9.60
C ALA A 15 -3.44 -6.93 -10.02
N LYS A 16 -4.66 -7.22 -10.47
CA LYS A 16 -5.63 -6.22 -10.94
C LYS A 16 -6.78 -5.95 -9.95
N HIS A 17 -6.66 -6.45 -8.72
CA HIS A 17 -7.66 -6.20 -7.69
C HIS A 17 -7.32 -4.97 -6.86
N GLY A 18 -8.21 -3.97 -6.85
CA GLY A 18 -8.09 -2.79 -5.99
C GLY A 18 -8.55 -1.50 -6.65
N LYS A 19 -8.41 -0.40 -5.91
CA LYS A 19 -8.59 0.95 -6.46
C LYS A 19 -7.34 1.33 -7.24
N ALA A 20 -7.52 1.89 -8.43
CA ALA A 20 -6.43 2.49 -9.19
C ALA A 20 -6.24 3.94 -8.79
N CYS A 21 -4.99 4.40 -8.78
CA CYS A 21 -4.66 5.80 -8.58
C CYS A 21 -5.13 6.62 -9.79
N PRO A 22 -5.88 7.72 -9.60
CA PRO A 22 -6.36 8.54 -10.72
C PRO A 22 -5.24 9.30 -11.45
N VAL A 23 -4.04 9.39 -10.86
CA VAL A 23 -2.91 10.15 -11.40
C VAL A 23 -1.98 9.26 -12.23
N CYS A 24 -1.51 8.13 -11.68
CA CYS A 24 -0.59 7.23 -12.38
C CYS A 24 -1.26 6.02 -13.03
N GLY A 25 -2.54 5.76 -12.74
CA GLY A 25 -3.27 4.60 -13.27
C GLY A 25 -2.85 3.25 -12.70
N GLU A 26 -1.84 3.21 -11.83
CA GLU A 26 -1.41 1.99 -11.14
C GLU A 26 -2.34 1.66 -9.96
N PHE A 27 -2.41 0.38 -9.61
CA PHE A 27 -3.17 -0.08 -8.46
C PHE A 27 -2.46 0.28 -7.16
N TYR A 28 -3.22 0.68 -6.14
CA TYR A 28 -2.65 0.95 -4.82
C TYR A 28 -2.20 -0.35 -4.14
N ASN A 29 -0.96 -0.34 -3.64
CA ASN A 29 -0.44 -1.31 -2.68
C ASN A 29 -0.72 -0.79 -1.27
N TYR A 30 -1.23 -1.63 -0.38
CA TYR A 30 -1.46 -1.22 1.01
C TYR A 30 -0.24 -1.59 1.85
N ALA A 31 0.34 -0.61 2.53
CA ALA A 31 1.46 -0.78 3.44
C ALA A 31 1.08 -0.28 4.84
N VAL A 32 1.65 -0.89 5.87
CA VAL A 32 1.54 -0.41 7.25
C VAL A 32 2.80 0.38 7.56
N THR A 33 2.66 1.67 7.88
CA THR A 33 3.76 2.51 8.38
C THR A 33 3.64 2.67 9.89
N VAL A 34 4.78 2.79 10.56
CA VAL A 34 4.84 2.98 12.01
C VAL A 34 5.55 4.30 12.29
N ASP A 35 4.79 5.29 12.75
CA ASP A 35 5.31 6.61 13.07
C ASP A 35 5.61 6.73 14.57
N MET A 36 6.76 7.30 14.91
CA MET A 36 7.13 7.62 16.29
C MET A 36 6.68 9.04 16.61
N VAL A 37 5.61 9.17 17.41
CA VAL A 37 5.02 10.46 17.78
C VAL A 37 5.36 10.78 19.24
N PRO A 38 5.97 11.95 19.53
CA PRO A 38 6.25 12.35 20.91
C PRO A 38 4.94 12.57 21.67
N SER A 39 4.83 11.99 22.87
CA SER A 39 3.72 12.21 23.77
C SER A 39 3.85 13.60 24.40
N LYS A 40 2.78 14.41 24.31
CA LYS A 40 2.80 15.81 24.80
C LYS A 40 2.86 15.94 26.33
N SER A 41 2.53 14.88 27.05
CA SER A 41 2.31 14.90 28.50
C SER A 41 3.38 14.19 29.32
N GLU A 42 4.08 13.23 28.73
CA GLU A 42 5.16 12.46 29.35
C GLU A 42 6.24 12.38 28.28
N GLY A 43 7.51 12.59 28.58
CA GLY A 43 8.61 12.59 27.60
C GLY A 43 8.89 11.25 26.90
N SER A 44 7.86 10.42 26.73
CA SER A 44 7.82 9.15 26.04
C SER A 44 7.39 9.33 24.58
N TYR A 45 7.75 8.35 23.76
CA TYR A 45 7.33 8.28 22.37
C TYR A 45 6.28 7.19 22.20
N ARG A 46 5.27 7.46 21.38
CA ARG A 46 4.24 6.49 21.02
C ARG A 46 4.46 6.05 19.58
N PHE A 47 4.34 4.76 19.34
CA PHE A 47 4.34 4.19 18.00
C PHE A 47 2.90 4.13 17.51
N VAL A 48 2.63 4.76 16.37
CA VAL A 48 1.30 4.79 15.75
C VAL A 48 1.38 4.08 14.42
N GLU A 49 0.62 2.99 14.29
CA GLU A 49 0.47 2.26 13.05
C GLU A 49 -0.56 2.95 12.14
N ARG A 50 -0.23 3.09 10.86
CA ARG A 50 -1.12 3.67 9.84
C ARG A 50 -1.13 2.80 8.60
N ASN A 51 -2.33 2.47 8.14
CA ASN A 51 -2.51 1.80 6.85
C ASN A 51 -2.51 2.86 5.73
N VAL A 52 -1.48 2.82 4.89
CA VAL A 52 -1.28 3.78 3.80
C VAL A 52 -1.43 3.08 2.46
N SER A 53 -2.21 3.67 1.56
CA SER A 53 -2.29 3.26 0.16
C SER A 53 -1.13 3.89 -0.63
N VAL A 54 -0.21 3.06 -1.08
CA VAL A 54 1.01 3.42 -1.81
C VAL A 54 0.83 3.16 -3.30
N CYS A 55 1.23 4.11 -4.11
CA CYS A 55 1.36 4.00 -5.56
C CYS A 55 2.67 4.71 -5.97
N LYS A 56 3.02 4.69 -7.25
CA LYS A 56 4.22 5.37 -7.76
C LYS A 56 4.32 6.86 -7.44
N CYS A 57 3.20 7.54 -7.20
CA CYS A 57 3.20 8.97 -6.89
C CYS A 57 3.73 9.26 -5.48
N ASN A 58 3.40 8.42 -4.50
CA ASN A 58 3.73 8.64 -3.08
C ASN A 58 4.74 7.63 -2.52
N GLU A 59 5.22 6.67 -3.32
CA GLU A 59 6.22 5.69 -2.89
C GLU A 59 7.44 6.36 -2.23
N LYS A 60 7.92 7.47 -2.80
CA LYS A 60 9.10 8.18 -2.27
C LYS A 60 8.84 8.80 -0.90
N GLU A 61 7.64 9.30 -0.67
CA GLU A 61 7.27 9.92 0.60
C GLU A 61 7.05 8.88 1.71
N VAL A 62 6.59 7.68 1.32
CA VAL A 62 6.27 6.60 2.27
C VAL A 62 7.50 5.77 2.65
N TYR A 63 8.47 5.62 1.75
CA TYR A 63 9.67 4.82 1.98
C TYR A 63 10.94 5.63 2.33
N SER A 64 10.88 6.97 2.34
CA SER A 64 12.03 7.80 2.77
C SER A 64 12.14 7.94 4.29
#